data_AF-A0A7V5YGI3-F1
#
_entry.id   AF-A0A7V5YGI3-F1
#
_cell.length_a   1.000
_cell.length_b   1.000
_cell.length_c   1.000
_cell.angle_alpha   90.00
_cell.angle_beta   90.00
_cell.angle_gamma   90.00
#
_symmetry.space_group_name_H-M   'P 1'
#
loop_
_entity.id
_entity.type
_entity.pdbx_description
1 polymer ?
#
loop_
_entity_poly.entity_id
_entity_poly.type
_entity_poly.pdbx_seq_one_letter_code
_entity_poly.pdbx_strand_id
1 'polypeptide(L)'
;MSSKKHGYPIAWLVIVILAGIWFSSAAQDATQPPTDTQRDVLVTLLCHMSGQLRLIRPLATYAILSPIRNDQRLYAQYIVNILEGSRGKDYVQLPARTDLVQTMNAWGISVGNPGLIDGMRRMADVLEKIPNDSLLEPSLDRFRYATKNISILLDKALDEARASLRSRTIDAASEHMCLVYACALGALGTVGMGANPGSVTDLLVLLKGSPACREQP
;
A
#
# COMPACT_ATOMS: atom_id res chain seq x y z
N MET A 1 78.46 39.61 -14.80
CA MET A 1 78.75 38.16 -14.60
C MET A 1 78.31 37.77 -13.21
N SER A 2 77.44 36.75 -13.13
CA SER A 2 77.19 35.85 -11.99
C SER A 2 76.64 36.44 -10.69
N SER A 3 75.70 35.83 -9.97
CA SER A 3 74.61 34.86 -10.19
C SER A 3 73.90 34.86 -8.84
N LYS A 4 72.62 35.26 -8.80
CA LYS A 4 71.81 35.24 -7.58
C LYS A 4 71.18 33.87 -7.41
N LYS A 5 71.24 33.41 -6.16
CA LYS A 5 70.76 32.14 -5.61
C LYS A 5 69.22 32.04 -5.57
N HIS A 6 68.79 30.77 -5.44
CA HIS A 6 67.58 30.23 -4.79
C HIS A 6 66.39 29.79 -5.65
N GLY A 7 65.97 28.53 -5.42
CA GLY A 7 64.56 28.14 -5.44
C GLY A 7 64.22 26.86 -6.20
N TYR A 8 64.37 25.69 -5.57
CA TYR A 8 63.52 24.52 -5.88
C TYR A 8 62.07 24.86 -5.48
N PRO A 9 61.01 24.37 -6.18
CA PRO A 9 60.76 22.93 -6.30
C PRO A 9 60.12 22.46 -7.63
N ILE A 10 60.82 21.57 -8.35
CA ILE A 10 60.28 20.75 -9.44
C ILE A 10 59.59 19.51 -8.84
N ALA A 11 58.65 19.71 -7.91
CA ALA A 11 57.99 18.61 -7.19
C ALA A 11 56.45 18.69 -7.23
N TRP A 12 55.88 19.43 -8.18
CA TRP A 12 54.43 19.64 -8.29
C TRP A 12 53.84 19.32 -9.67
N LEU A 13 54.53 18.54 -10.51
CA LEU A 13 54.11 18.34 -11.91
C LEU A 13 54.12 16.89 -12.40
N VAL A 14 53.94 15.90 -11.49
CA VAL A 14 53.82 14.49 -11.88
C VAL A 14 52.59 13.76 -11.27
N ILE A 15 51.75 14.40 -10.46
CA ILE A 15 50.55 13.75 -9.88
C ILE A 15 49.26 14.41 -10.38
N VAL A 16 49.09 14.59 -11.70
CA VAL A 16 47.81 15.05 -12.26
C VAL A 16 47.33 14.21 -13.47
N ILE A 17 48.13 13.29 -14.02
CA ILE A 17 47.76 12.58 -15.27
C ILE A 17 47.61 11.04 -15.13
N LEU A 18 47.57 10.50 -13.91
CA LEU A 18 47.34 9.06 -13.67
C LEU A 18 46.16 8.73 -12.73
N ALA A 19 45.20 9.65 -12.57
CA ALA A 19 43.94 9.38 -11.86
C ALA A 19 42.70 9.53 -12.76
N GLY A 20 42.88 9.47 -14.09
CA GLY A 20 41.83 9.78 -15.07
C GLY A 20 41.04 8.61 -15.66
N ILE A 21 41.25 7.34 -15.23
CA ILE A 21 40.65 6.17 -15.93
C ILE A 21 40.03 5.11 -14.99
N TRP A 22 39.80 5.42 -13.70
CA TRP A 22 39.15 4.45 -12.77
C TRP A 22 38.00 5.01 -11.94
N PHE A 23 37.39 6.12 -12.37
CA PHE A 23 36.15 6.64 -11.78
C PHE A 23 35.03 6.74 -12.83
N SER A 24 34.85 5.66 -13.59
CA SER A 24 33.68 5.48 -14.46
C SER A 24 32.83 4.34 -13.90
N SER A 25 32.08 4.60 -12.81
CA SER A 25 30.90 3.83 -12.38
C SER A 25 30.44 4.25 -10.97
N ALA A 26 29.74 5.38 -10.83
CA ALA A 26 28.90 5.64 -9.64
C ALA A 26 28.04 6.92 -9.69
N ALA A 27 28.13 7.78 -10.71
CA ALA A 27 27.53 9.12 -10.65
C ALA A 27 26.41 9.36 -11.67
N GLN A 28 25.55 8.37 -11.91
CA GLN A 28 24.48 8.51 -12.92
C GLN A 28 23.13 7.89 -12.56
N ASP A 29 22.86 7.66 -11.26
CA ASP A 29 21.57 7.12 -10.81
C ASP A 29 20.90 7.95 -9.69
N ALA A 30 21.29 9.21 -9.53
CA ALA A 30 20.81 10.04 -8.42
C ALA A 30 20.29 11.40 -8.89
N THR A 31 19.26 11.44 -9.74
CA THR A 31 18.35 12.59 -9.89
C THR A 31 17.27 12.28 -10.93
N GLN A 32 16.28 11.46 -10.57
CA GLN A 32 15.01 11.46 -11.30
C GLN A 32 13.86 11.68 -10.30
N PRO A 33 12.94 12.63 -10.55
CA PRO A 33 11.67 12.65 -9.83
C PRO A 33 10.99 11.27 -9.98
N PRO A 34 10.05 10.88 -9.10
CA PRO A 34 9.32 9.63 -9.31
C PRO A 34 8.81 9.64 -10.74
N THR A 35 9.34 8.72 -11.56
CA THR A 35 9.00 8.67 -12.97
C THR A 35 7.49 8.49 -13.07
N ASP A 36 6.82 9.06 -14.06
CA ASP A 36 5.34 8.98 -14.18
C ASP A 36 4.83 7.53 -14.01
N THR A 37 5.67 6.55 -14.37
CA THR A 37 5.50 5.12 -14.09
C THR A 37 5.36 4.74 -12.60
N GLN A 38 6.14 5.30 -11.67
CA GLN A 38 6.01 5.02 -10.23
C GLN A 38 4.69 5.57 -9.68
N ARG A 39 4.30 6.78 -10.11
CA ARG A 39 3.02 7.39 -9.74
C ARG A 39 1.85 6.55 -10.22
N ASP A 40 1.88 6.10 -11.47
CA ASP A 40 0.85 5.25 -12.05
C ASP A 40 0.73 3.89 -11.34
N VAL A 41 1.86 3.30 -10.93
CA VAL A 41 1.88 2.08 -10.12
C VAL A 41 1.20 2.32 -8.76
N LEU A 42 1.55 3.39 -8.06
CA LEU A 42 0.94 3.73 -6.76
C LEU A 42 -0.56 3.97 -6.89
N VAL A 43 -1.00 4.75 -7.89
CA VAL A 43 -2.42 4.99 -8.15
C VAL A 43 -3.15 3.68 -8.46
N THR A 44 -2.56 2.80 -9.27
CA THR A 44 -3.15 1.50 -9.59
C THR A 44 -3.33 0.63 -8.33
N LEU A 45 -2.31 0.57 -7.47
CA LEU A 45 -2.37 -0.17 -6.21
C LEU A 45 -3.45 0.39 -5.28
N LEU A 46 -3.49 1.71 -5.08
CA LEU A 46 -4.51 2.37 -4.25
C LEU A 46 -5.92 2.17 -4.80
N CYS A 47 -6.08 2.18 -6.12
CA CYS A 47 -7.37 1.92 -6.74
C CYS A 47 -7.86 0.50 -6.54
N HIS A 48 -6.96 -0.48 -6.68
CA HIS A 48 -7.27 -1.87 -6.37
C HIS A 48 -7.67 -2.03 -4.89
N MET A 49 -6.92 -1.42 -3.99
CA MET A 49 -7.21 -1.44 -2.55
C MET A 49 -8.55 -0.80 -2.21
N SER A 50 -8.87 0.34 -2.81
CA SER A 50 -10.13 1.04 -2.61
C SER A 50 -11.32 0.15 -2.97
N GLY A 51 -11.24 -0.57 -4.09
CA GLY A 51 -12.25 -1.57 -4.47
C GLY A 51 -12.40 -2.69 -3.45
N GLN A 52 -11.29 -3.31 -3.06
CA GLN A 52 -11.29 -4.41 -2.09
C GLN A 52 -11.80 -4.00 -0.71
N LEU A 53 -11.39 -2.85 -0.19
CA LEU A 53 -11.89 -2.29 1.08
C LEU A 53 -13.38 -1.98 1.03
N ARG A 54 -13.87 -1.44 -0.10
CA ARG A 54 -15.31 -1.23 -0.31
C ARG A 54 -16.10 -2.52 -0.30
N LEU A 55 -15.50 -3.64 -0.75
CA LEU A 55 -16.10 -4.96 -0.74
C LEU A 55 -16.06 -5.64 0.64
N ILE A 56 -15.00 -5.41 1.42
CA ILE A 56 -14.91 -5.96 2.80
C ILE A 56 -16.06 -5.46 3.67
N ARG A 57 -16.46 -4.19 3.54
CA ARG A 57 -17.56 -3.61 4.35
C ARG A 57 -18.90 -4.35 4.19
N PRO A 58 -19.49 -4.53 2.98
CA PRO A 58 -20.72 -5.27 2.83
C PRO A 58 -20.56 -6.74 3.23
N LEU A 59 -19.41 -7.37 3.00
CA LEU A 59 -19.14 -8.73 3.50
C LEU A 59 -19.19 -8.79 5.03
N ALA A 60 -18.57 -7.82 5.71
CA ALA A 60 -18.61 -7.73 7.16
C ALA A 60 -20.05 -7.47 7.65
N THR A 61 -20.80 -6.61 6.96
CA THR A 61 -22.23 -6.38 7.26
C THR A 61 -23.06 -7.65 7.08
N TYR A 62 -22.85 -8.43 6.01
CA TYR A 62 -23.53 -9.71 5.83
C TYR A 62 -23.14 -10.72 6.90
N ALA A 63 -21.89 -10.73 7.36
CA ALA A 63 -21.48 -11.54 8.49
C ALA A 63 -22.15 -11.11 9.80
N ILE A 64 -22.23 -9.81 10.08
CA ILE A 64 -22.88 -9.27 11.29
C ILE A 64 -24.37 -9.63 11.32
N LEU A 65 -25.05 -9.47 10.19
CA LEU A 65 -26.50 -9.65 10.07
C LEU A 65 -26.92 -11.09 9.81
N SER A 66 -25.98 -12.00 9.55
CA SER A 66 -26.33 -13.37 9.23
C SER A 66 -26.85 -14.11 10.47
N PRO A 67 -28.04 -14.72 10.39
CA PRO A 67 -28.60 -15.50 11.49
C PRO A 67 -27.99 -16.91 11.59
N ILE A 68 -27.13 -17.30 10.65
CA ILE A 68 -26.57 -18.65 10.54
C ILE A 68 -25.05 -18.58 10.60
N ARG A 69 -24.47 -19.32 11.55
CA ARG A 69 -23.01 -19.34 11.78
C ARG A 69 -22.19 -19.75 10.55
N ASN A 70 -22.73 -20.62 9.70
CA ASN A 70 -22.03 -21.04 8.48
C ASN A 70 -21.87 -19.89 7.48
N ASP A 71 -22.89 -19.04 7.33
CA ASP A 71 -22.82 -17.86 6.48
C ASP A 71 -21.87 -16.81 7.07
N GLN A 72 -21.90 -16.59 8.39
CA GLN A 72 -20.91 -15.72 9.06
C GLN A 72 -19.47 -16.16 8.77
N ARG A 73 -19.19 -17.46 8.93
CA ARG A 73 -17.88 -18.03 8.64
C ARG A 73 -17.49 -17.90 7.18
N LEU A 74 -18.43 -18.08 6.27
CA LEU A 74 -18.18 -17.90 4.85
C LEU A 74 -17.75 -16.46 4.54
N TYR A 75 -18.51 -15.46 5.01
CA TYR A 75 -18.19 -14.06 4.77
C TYR A 75 -16.89 -13.64 5.46
N ALA A 76 -16.64 -14.11 6.68
CA ALA A 76 -15.37 -13.90 7.38
C ALA A 76 -14.20 -14.50 6.57
N GLN A 77 -14.36 -15.70 6.00
CA GLN A 77 -13.34 -16.34 5.18
C GLN A 77 -13.11 -15.58 3.85
N TYR A 78 -14.15 -15.03 3.23
CA TYR A 78 -13.99 -14.13 2.08
C TYR A 78 -13.12 -12.93 2.43
N ILE A 79 -13.33 -12.32 3.59
CA ILE A 79 -12.54 -11.18 4.05
C ILE A 79 -11.08 -11.58 4.29
N VAL A 80 -10.82 -12.70 4.97
CA VAL A 80 -9.46 -13.25 5.15
C VAL A 80 -8.79 -13.44 3.79
N ASN A 81 -9.48 -14.05 2.82
CA ASN A 81 -8.94 -14.28 1.49
C ASN A 81 -8.60 -12.98 0.75
N ILE A 82 -9.40 -11.92 0.90
CA ILE A 82 -9.12 -10.60 0.30
C ILE A 82 -7.91 -9.94 0.96
N LEU A 83 -7.81 -10.04 2.29
CA LEU A 83 -6.72 -9.42 3.06
C LEU A 83 -5.37 -10.09 2.80
N GLU A 84 -5.32 -11.42 2.80
CA GLU A 84 -4.06 -12.17 2.63
C GLU A 84 -3.71 -12.47 1.17
N GLY A 85 -4.73 -12.68 0.31
CA GLY A 85 -4.54 -13.22 -1.04
C GLY A 85 -4.23 -14.72 -1.06
N SER A 86 -4.03 -15.30 -2.25
CA SER A 86 -3.90 -16.76 -2.40
C SER A 86 -2.60 -17.36 -1.85
N ARG A 87 -1.63 -16.52 -1.50
CA ARG A 87 -0.40 -16.91 -0.79
C ARG A 87 -0.52 -16.76 0.73
N GLY A 88 -1.69 -16.37 1.22
CA GLY A 88 -2.03 -16.25 2.62
C GLY A 88 -1.97 -17.58 3.37
N LYS A 89 -1.62 -17.52 4.66
CA LYS A 89 -1.53 -18.72 5.50
C LYS A 89 -2.91 -19.36 5.71
N ASP A 90 -3.94 -18.52 5.87
CA ASP A 90 -5.29 -18.94 6.18
C ASP A 90 -6.22 -18.81 4.94
N TYR A 91 -5.63 -18.70 3.75
CA TYR A 91 -6.38 -18.66 2.50
C TYR A 91 -7.09 -19.99 2.24
N VAL A 92 -8.38 -19.92 1.93
CA VAL A 92 -9.20 -21.08 1.58
C VAL A 92 -9.91 -20.79 0.27
N GLN A 93 -9.77 -21.67 -0.72
CA GLN A 93 -10.50 -21.50 -1.97
C GLN A 93 -12.00 -21.74 -1.75
N LEU A 94 -12.79 -20.68 -1.94
CA LEU A 94 -14.24 -20.70 -1.76
C LEU A 94 -14.96 -20.84 -3.11
N PRO A 95 -16.15 -21.47 -3.13
CA PRO A 95 -16.98 -21.50 -4.33
C PRO A 95 -17.42 -20.07 -4.67
N ALA A 96 -17.17 -19.68 -5.91
CA ALA A 96 -17.49 -18.35 -6.40
C ALA A 96 -19.03 -18.15 -6.39
N ARG A 97 -19.55 -17.31 -5.48
CA ARG A 97 -20.97 -16.93 -5.54
C ARG A 97 -21.18 -15.95 -6.69
N THR A 98 -22.18 -16.19 -7.53
CA THR A 98 -22.40 -15.44 -8.78
C THR A 98 -22.57 -13.93 -8.56
N ASP A 99 -23.28 -13.55 -7.49
CA ASP A 99 -23.50 -12.16 -7.06
C ASP A 99 -22.20 -11.46 -6.64
N LEU A 100 -21.38 -12.16 -5.87
CA LEU A 100 -20.07 -11.66 -5.44
C LEU A 100 -19.14 -11.52 -6.64
N VAL A 101 -19.07 -12.53 -7.52
CA VAL A 101 -18.26 -12.49 -8.75
C VAL A 101 -18.68 -11.33 -9.64
N GLN A 102 -19.98 -11.13 -9.84
CA GLN A 102 -20.50 -10.01 -10.62
C GLN A 102 -20.08 -8.66 -10.02
N THR A 103 -20.22 -8.50 -8.70
CA THR A 103 -19.80 -7.28 -7.99
C THR A 103 -18.30 -7.05 -8.12
N MET A 104 -17.50 -8.11 -7.95
CA MET A 104 -16.05 -8.05 -8.08
C MET A 104 -15.62 -7.69 -9.50
N ASN A 105 -16.22 -8.30 -10.51
CA ASN A 105 -15.96 -7.99 -11.92
C ASN A 105 -16.37 -6.55 -12.26
N ALA A 106 -17.56 -6.12 -11.82
CA ALA A 106 -18.04 -4.75 -12.02
C ALA A 106 -17.10 -3.72 -11.39
N TRP A 107 -16.49 -4.04 -10.25
CA TRP A 107 -15.57 -3.16 -9.54
C TRP A 107 -14.10 -3.36 -9.92
N GLY A 108 -13.81 -4.26 -10.87
CA GLY A 108 -12.43 -4.57 -11.29
C GLY A 108 -11.57 -5.20 -10.19
N ILE A 109 -12.19 -5.91 -9.25
CA ILE A 109 -11.54 -6.58 -8.13
C ILE A 109 -11.20 -8.01 -8.52
N SER A 110 -9.93 -8.39 -8.35
CA SER A 110 -9.48 -9.78 -8.48
C SER A 110 -9.18 -10.35 -7.08
N VAL A 111 -9.59 -11.61 -6.83
CA VAL A 111 -9.31 -12.36 -5.58
C VAL A 111 -8.13 -13.33 -5.72
N GLY A 112 -7.42 -13.29 -6.86
CA GLY A 112 -6.41 -14.29 -7.20
C GLY A 112 -5.00 -14.01 -6.67
N ASN A 113 -4.57 -12.75 -6.64
CA ASN A 113 -3.26 -12.27 -6.14
C ASN A 113 -3.05 -10.81 -6.59
N PRO A 114 -2.26 -9.99 -5.85
CA PRO A 114 -1.90 -10.12 -4.43
C PRO A 114 -3.04 -9.64 -3.50
N GLY A 115 -3.05 -10.11 -2.24
CA GLY A 115 -3.98 -9.59 -1.23
C GLY A 115 -3.66 -8.16 -0.78
N LEU A 116 -4.56 -7.53 -0.02
CA LEU A 116 -4.40 -6.16 0.45
C LEU A 116 -3.12 -5.94 1.25
N ILE A 117 -2.75 -6.87 2.14
CA ILE A 117 -1.55 -6.75 2.98
C ILE A 117 -0.28 -6.80 2.12
N ASP A 118 -0.23 -7.70 1.14
CA ASP A 118 0.87 -7.76 0.17
C ASP A 118 0.92 -6.50 -0.71
N GLY A 119 -0.24 -5.97 -1.11
CA GLY A 119 -0.35 -4.70 -1.82
C GLY A 119 0.24 -3.53 -1.04
N MET A 120 0.00 -3.51 0.28
CA MET A 120 0.59 -2.51 1.17
C MET A 120 2.11 -2.63 1.31
N ARG A 121 2.64 -3.85 1.42
CA ARG A 121 4.09 -4.06 1.43
C ARG A 121 4.73 -3.54 0.15
N ARG A 122 4.15 -3.87 -1.00
CA ARG A 122 4.63 -3.35 -2.30
C ARG A 122 4.58 -1.83 -2.37
N MET A 123 3.54 -1.22 -1.81
CA MET A 123 3.44 0.24 -1.74
C MET A 123 4.55 0.84 -0.87
N ALA A 124 4.82 0.26 0.30
CA ALA A 124 5.95 0.66 1.16
C ALA A 124 7.29 0.52 0.44
N ASP A 125 7.53 -0.61 -0.25
CA ASP A 125 8.77 -0.86 -1.02
C ASP A 125 8.99 0.18 -2.14
N VAL A 126 7.90 0.64 -2.78
CA VAL A 126 7.98 1.69 -3.81
C VAL A 126 8.31 3.03 -3.17
N LEU A 127 7.73 3.34 -2.00
CA LEU A 127 7.96 4.60 -1.29
C LEU A 127 9.37 4.72 -0.71
N GLU A 128 9.96 3.61 -0.28
CA GLU A 128 11.36 3.58 0.21
C GLU A 128 12.37 3.88 -0.89
N LYS A 129 12.03 3.60 -2.15
CA LYS A 129 12.90 3.84 -3.31
C LYS A 129 12.82 5.27 -3.84
N ILE A 130 11.88 6.09 -3.34
CA ILE A 130 11.78 7.50 -3.74
C ILE A 130 12.77 8.32 -2.89
N PRO A 131 13.71 9.06 -3.52
CA PRO A 131 14.68 9.88 -2.78
C PRO A 131 13.98 10.96 -1.94
N ASN A 132 14.43 11.13 -0.70
CA ASN A 132 13.92 12.15 0.22
C ASN A 132 14.10 13.57 -0.35
N ASP A 133 15.19 13.81 -1.09
CA ASP A 133 15.51 15.13 -1.68
C ASP A 133 14.62 15.53 -2.87
N SER A 134 13.64 14.71 -3.26
CA SER A 134 12.61 15.15 -4.20
C SER A 134 11.78 16.26 -3.54
N LEU A 135 11.53 17.37 -4.24
CA LEU A 135 10.78 18.57 -3.79
C LEU A 135 9.32 18.31 -3.30
N LEU A 136 8.95 17.04 -3.08
CA LEU A 136 7.71 16.50 -2.55
C LEU A 136 7.78 16.18 -1.04
N GLU A 137 8.86 16.52 -0.31
CA GLU A 137 9.08 16.11 1.10
C GLU A 137 7.85 16.16 2.03
N PRO A 138 7.09 17.27 2.15
CA PRO A 138 5.95 17.32 3.06
C PRO A 138 4.82 16.34 2.69
N SER A 139 4.74 15.96 1.41
CA SER A 139 3.78 15.00 0.91
C SER A 139 4.26 13.56 1.08
N LEU A 140 5.58 13.32 1.08
CA LEU A 140 6.16 11.99 1.21
C LEU A 140 6.04 11.45 2.63
N ASP A 141 6.27 12.29 3.65
CA ASP A 141 6.08 11.93 5.05
C ASP A 141 4.61 11.61 5.37
N ARG A 142 3.68 12.42 4.84
CA ARG A 142 2.25 12.13 4.91
C ARG A 142 1.92 10.80 4.24
N PHE A 143 2.57 10.50 3.13
CA PHE A 143 2.38 9.24 2.42
C PHE A 143 2.87 8.05 3.26
N ARG A 144 4.07 8.13 3.84
CA ARG A 144 4.63 7.09 4.71
C ARG A 144 3.76 6.88 5.96
N TYR A 145 3.30 7.95 6.58
CA TYR A 145 2.38 7.88 7.72
C TYR A 145 1.06 7.19 7.35
N ALA A 146 0.45 7.60 6.24
CA ALA A 146 -0.78 7.01 5.73
C ALA A 146 -0.61 5.52 5.44
N THR A 147 0.47 5.15 4.75
CA THR A 147 0.81 3.75 4.46
C THR A 147 0.90 2.93 5.74
N LYS A 148 1.61 3.43 6.76
CA LYS A 148 1.72 2.76 8.06
C LYS A 148 0.37 2.60 8.75
N ASN A 149 -0.46 3.65 8.76
CA ASN A 149 -1.79 3.62 9.36
C ASN A 149 -2.70 2.59 8.69
N ILE A 150 -2.75 2.59 7.34
CA ILE A 150 -3.52 1.63 6.57
C ILE A 150 -3.05 0.20 6.87
N SER A 151 -1.73 -0.04 6.90
CA SER A 151 -1.17 -1.36 7.26
C SER A 151 -1.66 -1.85 8.63
N ILE A 152 -1.61 -0.99 9.66
CA ILE A 152 -2.08 -1.35 11.01
C ILE A 152 -3.57 -1.72 11.01
N LEU A 153 -4.40 -0.96 10.29
CA LEU A 153 -5.83 -1.21 10.21
C LEU A 153 -6.14 -2.52 9.45
N LEU A 154 -5.39 -2.83 8.39
CA LEU A 154 -5.55 -4.08 7.65
C LEU A 154 -5.11 -5.29 8.48
N ASP A 155 -3.99 -5.20 9.19
CA ASP A 155 -3.53 -6.26 10.10
C ASP A 155 -4.55 -6.51 11.20
N LYS A 156 -5.07 -5.44 11.81
CA LYS A 156 -6.14 -5.54 12.81
C LYS A 156 -7.41 -6.17 12.22
N ALA A 157 -7.83 -5.76 11.02
CA ALA A 157 -8.98 -6.36 10.36
C ALA A 157 -8.78 -7.86 10.10
N LEU A 158 -7.57 -8.29 9.73
CA LEU A 158 -7.27 -9.70 9.52
C LEU A 158 -7.36 -10.50 10.83
N ASP A 159 -6.80 -9.98 11.92
CA ASP A 159 -6.85 -10.64 13.23
C ASP A 159 -8.28 -10.78 13.75
N GLU A 160 -9.09 -9.75 13.59
CA GLU A 160 -10.52 -9.78 13.95
C GLU A 160 -11.30 -10.74 13.04
N ALA A 161 -11.00 -10.79 11.74
CA ALA A 161 -11.65 -11.75 10.84
C ALA A 161 -11.33 -13.20 11.23
N ARG A 162 -10.08 -13.48 11.59
CA ARG A 162 -9.66 -14.78 12.13
C ARG A 162 -10.30 -15.10 13.47
N ALA A 163 -10.44 -14.11 14.35
CA ALA A 163 -11.12 -14.28 15.63
C ALA A 163 -12.59 -14.67 15.42
N SER A 164 -13.29 -14.00 14.51
CA SER A 164 -14.66 -14.33 14.12
C SER A 164 -14.81 -15.77 13.62
N LEU A 165 -13.89 -16.27 12.78
CA LEU A 165 -13.89 -17.66 12.31
C LEU A 165 -13.81 -18.68 13.45
N ARG A 166 -13.04 -18.34 14.50
CA ARG A 166 -12.82 -19.18 15.69
C ARG A 166 -13.92 -19.04 16.74
N SER A 167 -14.70 -17.96 16.71
CA SER A 167 -15.76 -17.69 17.68
C SER A 167 -16.78 -18.81 17.77
N ARG A 168 -17.22 -19.12 19.00
CA ARG A 168 -18.17 -20.20 19.30
C ARG A 168 -19.63 -19.80 19.14
N THR A 169 -19.94 -18.53 19.30
CA THR A 169 -21.30 -17.97 19.22
C THR A 169 -21.40 -17.01 18.05
N ILE A 170 -22.62 -16.82 17.56
CA ILE A 170 -22.94 -15.86 16.49
C ILE A 170 -22.64 -14.44 16.97
N ASP A 171 -23.03 -14.11 18.20
CA ASP A 171 -22.85 -12.77 18.77
C ASP A 171 -21.36 -12.38 18.85
N ALA A 172 -20.51 -13.27 19.39
CA ALA A 172 -19.07 -13.00 19.45
C ALA A 172 -18.44 -12.92 18.05
N ALA A 173 -18.91 -13.72 17.09
CA ALA A 173 -18.46 -13.63 15.71
C ALA A 173 -18.85 -12.27 15.08
N SER A 174 -20.05 -11.77 15.37
CA SER A 174 -20.56 -10.48 14.91
C SER A 174 -19.78 -9.31 15.52
N GLU A 175 -19.43 -9.36 16.80
CA GLU A 175 -18.61 -8.33 17.46
C GLU A 175 -17.26 -8.14 16.75
N HIS A 176 -16.56 -9.24 16.46
CA HIS A 176 -15.32 -9.19 15.68
C HIS A 176 -15.56 -8.63 14.27
N MET A 177 -16.66 -8.99 13.61
CA MET A 177 -17.00 -8.45 12.28
C MET A 177 -17.34 -6.95 12.30
N CYS A 178 -17.90 -6.42 13.39
CA CYS A 178 -18.05 -4.98 13.60
C CYS A 178 -16.69 -4.27 13.62
N LEU A 179 -15.69 -4.87 14.27
CA LEU A 179 -14.33 -4.32 14.26
C LEU A 179 -13.67 -4.41 12.89
N VAL A 180 -13.89 -5.50 12.15
CA VAL A 180 -13.45 -5.63 10.74
C VAL A 180 -14.06 -4.51 9.89
N TYR A 181 -15.36 -4.27 10.02
CA TYR A 181 -16.05 -3.18 9.31
C TYR A 181 -15.42 -1.83 9.64
N ALA A 182 -15.21 -1.52 10.93
CA ALA A 182 -14.64 -0.25 11.38
C ALA A 182 -13.20 -0.06 10.86
N CYS A 183 -12.38 -1.09 10.91
CA CYS A 183 -11.01 -1.05 10.40
C CYS A 183 -10.98 -0.84 8.88
N ALA A 184 -11.83 -1.55 8.13
CA ALA A 184 -11.94 -1.39 6.68
C ALA A 184 -12.44 0.01 6.30
N LEU A 185 -13.39 0.57 7.06
CA LEU A 185 -13.88 1.93 6.88
C LEU A 185 -12.78 2.97 7.17
N GLY A 186 -12.03 2.79 8.25
CA GLY A 186 -10.89 3.66 8.59
C GLY A 186 -9.78 3.62 7.54
N ALA A 187 -9.42 2.43 7.06
CA ALA A 187 -8.41 2.24 6.04
C ALA A 187 -8.81 2.87 4.69
N LEU A 188 -10.09 2.73 4.32
CA LEU A 188 -10.62 3.33 3.10
C LEU A 188 -10.68 4.86 3.22
N GLY A 189 -11.15 5.37 4.35
CA GLY A 189 -11.46 6.78 4.56
C GLY A 189 -12.70 7.24 3.79
N THR A 190 -13.08 8.50 4.00
CA THR A 190 -14.20 9.15 3.32
C THR A 190 -13.83 10.59 3.00
N VAL A 191 -14.23 11.06 1.81
CA VAL A 191 -14.04 12.45 1.39
C VAL A 191 -14.82 13.38 2.33
N GLY A 192 -14.15 14.39 2.89
CA GLY A 192 -14.81 15.43 3.70
C GLY A 192 -15.00 15.12 5.18
N MET A 193 -14.67 13.90 5.66
CA MET A 193 -14.47 13.70 7.09
C MET A 193 -13.04 14.10 7.42
N GLY A 194 -12.86 15.33 7.92
CA GLY A 194 -11.57 15.88 8.37
C GLY A 194 -10.91 15.16 9.56
N ALA A 195 -11.22 13.87 9.76
CA ALA A 195 -10.88 13.08 10.94
C ALA A 195 -9.98 11.86 10.65
N ASN A 196 -9.72 11.48 9.40
CA ASN A 196 -8.84 10.33 9.10
C ASN A 196 -7.63 10.75 8.27
N PRO A 197 -6.66 11.50 8.81
CA PRO A 197 -5.39 11.70 8.11
C PRO A 197 -4.72 10.35 7.89
N GLY A 198 -4.64 9.92 6.63
CA GLY A 198 -3.88 8.74 6.24
C GLY A 198 -4.74 7.53 5.90
N SER A 199 -5.66 7.72 4.95
CA SER A 199 -6.47 6.68 4.35
C SER A 199 -6.17 6.48 2.86
N VAL A 200 -6.65 5.38 2.26
CA VAL A 200 -6.53 5.13 0.81
C VAL A 200 -7.15 6.26 -0.01
N THR A 201 -8.29 6.80 0.44
CA THR A 201 -8.96 7.92 -0.24
C THR A 201 -8.10 9.18 -0.23
N ASP A 202 -7.45 9.51 0.89
CA ASP A 202 -6.59 10.70 0.95
C ASP A 202 -5.36 10.54 0.06
N LEU A 203 -4.76 9.35 0.03
CA LEU A 203 -3.62 9.08 -0.82
C LEU A 203 -3.97 9.19 -2.31
N LEU A 204 -5.18 8.76 -2.71
CA LEU A 204 -5.70 8.95 -4.06
C LEU A 204 -5.90 10.43 -4.39
N VAL A 205 -6.49 11.21 -3.48
CA VAL A 205 -6.65 12.65 -3.67
C VAL A 205 -5.29 13.34 -3.78
N LEU A 206 -4.31 12.95 -2.97
CA LEU A 206 -2.95 13.50 -3.00
C LEU A 206 -2.23 13.21 -4.33
N LEU A 207 -2.34 11.99 -4.86
CA LEU A 207 -1.63 11.61 -6.08
C LEU A 207 -2.34 12.00 -7.38
N LYS A 208 -3.66 11.88 -7.41
CA LYS A 208 -4.50 12.03 -8.62
C LYS A 208 -5.36 13.30 -8.60
N GLY A 209 -5.53 13.95 -7.45
CA GLY A 209 -6.48 15.07 -7.28
C GLY A 209 -7.93 14.62 -7.18
N SER A 210 -8.21 13.31 -7.13
CA SER A 210 -9.56 12.76 -7.05
C SER A 210 -9.59 11.44 -6.29
N PRO A 211 -10.63 11.17 -5.49
CA PRO A 211 -10.83 9.89 -4.81
C PRO A 211 -11.34 8.78 -5.73
N ALA A 212 -11.75 9.13 -6.97
CA ALA A 212 -12.39 8.21 -7.89
C ALA A 212 -11.37 7.43 -8.71
N CYS A 213 -11.50 6.11 -8.76
CA CYS A 213 -10.64 5.23 -9.54
C CYS A 213 -11.22 4.83 -10.90
N ARG A 214 -12.56 4.81 -11.02
CA ARG A 214 -13.35 4.76 -12.25
C ARG A 214 -14.69 5.46 -12.01
N GLU A 215 -15.35 5.92 -13.06
CA GLU A 215 -16.78 6.23 -12.98
C GLU A 215 -17.52 4.96 -12.56
N GLN A 216 -18.28 5.08 -11.49
CA GLN A 216 -19.13 4.02 -11.00
C GLN A 216 -20.36 3.97 -11.92
N PRO A 217 -20.92 2.79 -12.23
CA PRO A 217 -22.29 2.75 -12.73
C PRO A 217 -23.26 3.34 -11.70
#